data_AF-A0AAW5E9M9-F1
#
_entry.id   AF-A0AAW5E9M9-F1
#
_cell.length_a   1.000
_cell.length_b   1.000
_cell.length_c   1.000
_cell.angle_alpha   90.00
_cell.angle_beta   90.00
_cell.angle_gamma   90.00
#
_symmetry.space_group_name_H-M   'P 1'
#
loop_
_entity.id
_entity.type
_entity.pdbx_description
1 polymer ?
#
loop_
_entity_poly.entity_id
_entity_poly.type
_entity_poly.pdbx_seq_one_letter_code
_entity_poly.pdbx_strand_id
1 'polypeptide(L)'
;MKKRVGLVFCIVMIFALFGCIEKWMPLETKTLSEFYEGNLEEVNKVVIADGTTGGKKTLNDSKQIKDFLDKIKDIKFIPEENQEDVKGWRYSVALYVDDEETFKFLPSQVNGNYYYTEPEMIPIIDDLYNSLVMQEE
;
A
#
# COMPACT_ATOMS: atom_id res chain seq x y z
N MET A 1 -32.52 -40.78 -1.11
CA MET A 1 -31.39 -40.13 -0.39
C MET A 1 -30.09 -40.05 -1.23
N LYS A 2 -29.79 -41.01 -2.11
CA LYS A 2 -28.55 -41.01 -2.93
C LYS A 2 -28.39 -39.85 -3.93
N LYS A 3 -29.49 -39.27 -4.43
CA LYS A 3 -29.46 -38.13 -5.39
C LYS A 3 -29.12 -36.76 -4.76
N ARG A 4 -29.27 -36.61 -3.43
CA ARG A 4 -29.00 -35.35 -2.72
C ARG A 4 -27.52 -35.20 -2.32
N VAL A 5 -26.80 -36.32 -2.19
CA VAL A 5 -25.36 -36.35 -1.84
C VAL A 5 -24.48 -35.93 -3.01
N GLY A 6 -24.85 -36.30 -4.26
CA GLY A 6 -24.12 -35.85 -5.45
C GLY A 6 -24.23 -34.35 -5.71
N LEU A 7 -25.39 -33.75 -5.41
CA LEU A 7 -25.63 -32.30 -5.61
C LEU A 7 -24.77 -31.44 -4.67
N VAL A 8 -24.59 -31.85 -3.41
CA VAL A 8 -23.75 -31.15 -2.43
C VAL A 8 -22.27 -31.26 -2.80
N PHE A 9 -21.84 -32.41 -3.32
CA PHE A 9 -20.45 -32.61 -3.75
C PHE A 9 -20.08 -31.73 -4.96
N CYS A 10 -21.01 -31.53 -5.91
CA CYS A 10 -20.82 -30.59 -7.02
C CYS A 10 -20.73 -29.12 -6.57
N ILE A 11 -21.50 -28.71 -5.55
CA ILE A 11 -21.45 -27.34 -5.02
C ILE A 11 -20.10 -27.06 -4.34
N VAL A 12 -19.56 -28.00 -3.56
CA VAL A 12 -18.24 -27.87 -2.91
C VAL A 12 -17.10 -27.80 -3.94
N MET A 13 -17.20 -28.53 -5.04
CA MET A 13 -16.20 -28.51 -6.12
C MET A 13 -16.22 -27.20 -6.92
N ILE A 14 -17.39 -26.58 -7.06
CA ILE A 14 -17.55 -25.29 -7.72
C ILE A 14 -16.89 -24.17 -6.89
N PHE A 15 -17.05 -24.16 -5.56
CA PHE A 15 -16.38 -23.19 -4.67
C PHE A 15 -14.84 -23.30 -4.68
N ALA A 16 -14.28 -24.50 -4.92
CA ALA A 16 -12.84 -24.69 -5.04
C ALA A 16 -12.23 -24.12 -6.33
N LEU A 17 -13.04 -23.79 -7.35
CA LEU A 17 -12.58 -23.23 -8.62
C LEU A 17 -12.60 -21.69 -8.65
N PHE A 18 -13.26 -21.03 -7.69
CA PHE A 18 -13.29 -19.56 -7.60
C PHE A 18 -12.03 -18.95 -6.97
N GLY A 19 -11.16 -19.76 -6.36
CA GLY A 19 -9.94 -19.28 -5.69
C GLY A 19 -8.81 -18.82 -6.62
N CYS A 20 -9.02 -18.77 -7.94
CA CYS A 20 -8.00 -18.38 -8.93
C CYS A 20 -8.43 -17.23 -9.84
N ILE A 21 -9.53 -16.52 -9.54
CA ILE A 21 -10.02 -15.44 -10.41
C ILE A 21 -9.22 -14.14 -10.22
N GLU A 22 -8.61 -13.92 -9.05
CA GLU A 22 -7.91 -12.66 -8.74
C GLU A 22 -6.69 -12.39 -9.64
N LYS A 23 -6.12 -13.42 -10.28
CA LYS A 23 -4.86 -13.30 -11.02
C LYS A 23 -4.99 -12.84 -12.48
N TRP A 24 -6.20 -12.61 -12.98
CA TRP A 24 -6.45 -12.41 -14.42
C TRP A 24 -7.17 -11.11 -14.78
N MET A 25 -7.53 -10.28 -13.79
CA MET A 25 -8.04 -8.94 -14.07
C MET A 25 -6.84 -8.01 -14.31
N PRO A 26 -6.84 -7.20 -15.39
CA PRO A 26 -5.79 -6.20 -15.55
C PRO A 26 -5.78 -5.27 -14.33
N LEU A 27 -4.60 -5.01 -13.79
CA LEU A 27 -4.44 -4.01 -12.74
C LEU A 27 -4.83 -2.64 -13.30
N GLU A 28 -5.52 -1.86 -12.49
CA GLU A 28 -5.95 -0.51 -12.84
C GLU A 28 -5.04 0.53 -12.19
N THR A 29 -4.88 1.66 -12.86
CA THR A 29 -4.28 2.85 -12.25
C THR A 29 -5.15 3.34 -11.12
N LYS A 30 -4.56 3.52 -9.94
CA LYS A 30 -5.25 4.02 -8.74
C LYS A 30 -4.43 5.11 -8.06
N THR A 31 -5.08 6.04 -7.39
CA THR A 31 -4.42 6.98 -6.48
C THR A 31 -4.16 6.34 -5.12
N LEU A 32 -3.35 6.99 -4.28
CA LEU A 32 -3.19 6.57 -2.89
C LEU A 32 -4.53 6.57 -2.14
N SER A 33 -5.35 7.59 -2.36
CA SER A 33 -6.69 7.69 -1.75
C SER A 33 -7.64 6.58 -2.19
N GLU A 34 -7.47 6.03 -3.40
CA GLU A 34 -8.24 4.88 -3.88
C GLU A 34 -7.71 3.54 -3.34
N PHE A 35 -6.43 3.46 -2.96
CA PHE A 35 -5.88 2.30 -2.26
C PHE A 35 -6.22 2.27 -0.77
N TYR A 36 -6.32 3.44 -0.14
CA TYR A 36 -6.61 3.55 1.28
C TYR A 36 -8.12 3.51 1.53
N GLU A 37 -8.61 2.41 2.11
CA GLU A 37 -10.04 2.24 2.40
C GLU A 37 -10.54 3.09 3.58
N GLY A 38 -9.62 3.62 4.40
CA GLY A 38 -9.93 4.47 5.56
C GLY A 38 -10.05 5.96 5.23
N ASN A 39 -10.26 6.77 6.27
CA ASN A 39 -10.24 8.23 6.14
C ASN A 39 -8.82 8.77 6.37
N LEU A 40 -8.21 9.35 5.33
CA LEU A 40 -6.86 9.93 5.43
C LEU A 40 -6.78 11.07 6.47
N GLU A 41 -7.90 11.73 6.79
CA GLU A 41 -7.94 12.79 7.81
C GLU A 41 -7.79 12.26 9.24
N GLU A 42 -8.02 10.96 9.47
CA GLU A 42 -7.88 10.32 10.77
C GLU A 42 -6.44 9.86 11.06
N VAL A 43 -5.56 9.89 10.05
CA VAL A 43 -4.16 9.49 10.20
C VAL A 43 -3.45 10.44 11.17
N ASN A 44 -2.96 9.90 12.28
CA ASN A 44 -2.33 10.66 13.35
C ASN A 44 -0.83 10.38 13.51
N LYS A 45 -0.31 9.38 12.80
CA LYS A 45 1.12 9.05 12.76
C LYS A 45 1.50 8.47 11.40
N VAL A 46 2.67 8.88 10.90
CA VAL A 46 3.29 8.35 9.69
C VAL A 46 4.69 7.87 10.05
N VAL A 47 5.04 6.64 9.66
CA VAL A 47 6.38 6.10 9.83
C VAL A 47 6.99 5.88 8.45
N ILE A 48 8.19 6.43 8.25
CA ILE A 48 8.97 6.25 7.03
C ILE A 48 10.22 5.46 7.37
N ALA A 49 10.37 4.29 6.75
CA ALA A 49 11.59 3.49 6.80
C ALA A 49 12.40 3.68 5.52
N ASP A 50 13.73 3.82 5.65
CA ASP A 50 14.68 3.84 4.54
C ASP A 50 15.33 2.46 4.39
N GLY A 51 15.07 1.78 3.28
CA GLY A 51 15.60 0.45 2.97
C GLY A 51 17.09 0.45 2.63
N THR A 52 17.68 1.63 2.39
CA THR A 52 19.12 1.79 2.09
C THR A 52 19.94 1.80 3.37
N THR A 53 19.47 2.52 4.39
CA THR A 53 20.19 2.71 5.66
C THR A 53 19.64 1.84 6.79
N GLY A 54 18.41 1.32 6.65
CA GLY A 54 17.66 0.68 7.73
C GLY A 54 17.06 1.66 8.74
N GLY A 55 17.25 2.98 8.54
CA GLY A 55 16.74 4.02 9.42
C GLY A 55 15.21 4.13 9.37
N LYS A 56 14.63 4.61 10.47
CA LYS A 56 13.20 4.91 10.57
C LYS A 56 13.01 6.29 11.16
N LYS A 57 12.02 7.01 10.66
CA LYS A 57 11.60 8.31 11.20
C LYS A 57 10.10 8.33 11.37
N THR A 58 9.65 8.89 12.48
CA THR A 58 8.25 8.99 12.84
C THR A 58 7.80 10.44 12.78
N LEU A 59 6.68 10.66 12.12
CA LEU A 59 6.01 11.95 12.01
C LEU A 59 4.68 11.87 12.78
N ASN A 60 4.55 12.70 13.82
CA ASN A 60 3.36 12.80 14.68
C ASN A 60 2.71 14.20 14.65
N ASP A 61 3.33 15.18 13.97
CA ASP A 61 2.79 16.54 13.88
C ASP A 61 1.63 16.57 12.88
N SER A 62 0.42 16.83 13.36
CA SER A 62 -0.81 16.74 12.56
C SER A 62 -0.80 17.64 11.32
N LYS A 63 -0.18 18.82 11.42
CA LYS A 63 -0.05 19.74 10.27
C LYS A 63 0.87 19.15 9.21
N GLN A 64 2.06 18.68 9.59
CA GLN A 64 2.98 18.04 8.66
C GLN A 64 2.41 16.76 8.05
N ILE A 65 1.67 15.96 8.82
CA ILE A 65 0.98 14.76 8.31
C ILE A 65 -0.02 15.17 7.24
N LYS A 66 -0.88 16.14 7.54
CA LYS A 66 -1.87 16.64 6.60
C LYS A 66 -1.22 17.21 5.33
N ASP A 67 -0.19 18.04 5.49
CA ASP A 67 0.54 18.63 4.36
C ASP A 67 1.24 17.55 3.49
N PHE A 68 1.72 16.46 4.10
CA PHE A 68 2.29 15.33 3.38
C PHE A 68 1.22 14.53 2.63
N LEU A 69 0.15 14.12 3.32
CA LEU A 69 -0.94 13.34 2.72
C LEU A 69 -1.65 14.11 1.61
N ASP A 70 -1.86 15.42 1.78
CA ASP A 70 -2.44 16.28 0.75
C ASP A 70 -1.59 16.32 -0.54
N LYS A 71 -0.26 16.14 -0.45
CA LYS A 71 0.63 16.09 -1.63
C LYS A 71 0.59 14.74 -2.35
N ILE A 72 0.38 13.65 -1.63
CA ILE A 72 0.52 12.30 -2.20
C ILE A 72 -0.81 11.59 -2.47
N LYS A 73 -1.92 12.05 -1.88
CA LYS A 73 -3.22 11.37 -1.96
C LYS A 73 -3.71 11.13 -3.39
N ASP A 74 -3.41 12.06 -4.30
CA ASP A 74 -3.85 12.05 -5.70
C ASP A 74 -2.76 11.56 -6.67
N ILE A 75 -1.59 11.14 -6.16
CA ILE A 75 -0.53 10.56 -6.99
C ILE A 75 -1.03 9.24 -7.54
N LYS A 76 -0.93 9.09 -8.86
CA LYS A 76 -1.35 7.88 -9.57
C LYS A 76 -0.27 6.83 -9.49
N PHE A 77 -0.64 5.64 -9.05
CA PHE A 77 0.12 4.42 -9.19
C PHE A 77 -0.33 3.73 -10.48
N ILE A 78 0.53 3.74 -11.48
CA ILE A 78 0.26 3.13 -12.77
C ILE A 78 0.94 1.76 -12.79
N PRO A 79 0.18 0.66 -13.01
CA PRO A 79 0.74 -0.68 -12.96
C PRO A 79 1.87 -0.83 -13.98
N GLU A 80 2.98 -1.43 -13.54
CA GLU A 80 4.06 -1.82 -14.45
C GLU A 80 3.58 -2.95 -15.38
N GLU A 81 3.98 -2.91 -16.65
CA GLU A 81 3.69 -4.02 -17.58
C GLU A 81 4.36 -5.32 -17.11
N ASN A 82 5.55 -5.21 -16.51
CA ASN A 82 6.26 -6.32 -15.89
C ASN A 82 6.00 -6.36 -14.38
N GLN A 83 5.31 -7.39 -13.92
CA GLN A 83 5.02 -7.65 -12.50
C GLN A 83 5.97 -8.69 -11.87
N GLU A 84 7.12 -8.96 -12.50
CA GLU A 84 8.16 -9.81 -11.91
C GLU A 84 8.73 -9.20 -10.62
N ASP A 85 9.10 -10.08 -9.68
CA ASP A 85 9.64 -9.66 -8.40
C ASP A 85 10.91 -8.80 -8.53
N VAL A 86 10.81 -7.54 -8.12
CA VAL A 86 11.95 -6.64 -7.96
C VAL A 86 12.54 -6.78 -6.56
N LYS A 87 13.87 -6.86 -6.46
CA LYS A 87 14.59 -6.92 -5.19
C LYS A 87 14.96 -5.52 -4.71
N GLY A 88 14.72 -5.28 -3.41
CA GLY A 88 15.06 -4.02 -2.74
C GLY A 88 13.97 -2.96 -2.87
N TRP A 89 14.06 -1.95 -2.02
CA TRP A 89 13.16 -0.80 -1.98
C TRP A 89 13.85 0.35 -1.26
N ARG A 90 13.55 1.60 -1.65
CA ARG A 90 14.16 2.79 -1.03
C ARG A 90 13.41 3.25 0.20
N TYR A 91 12.09 3.44 0.10
CA TYR A 91 11.26 3.85 1.22
C TYR A 91 10.07 2.92 1.42
N SER A 92 9.68 2.75 2.68
CA SER A 92 8.38 2.23 3.07
C SER A 92 7.66 3.27 3.91
N VAL A 93 6.41 3.54 3.59
CA VAL A 93 5.56 4.48 4.31
C VAL A 93 4.43 3.68 4.96
N ALA A 94 4.25 3.87 6.26
CA ALA A 94 3.17 3.28 7.05
C ALA A 94 2.32 4.39 7.69
N LEU A 95 1.01 4.29 7.54
CA LEU A 95 0.01 5.20 8.09
C LEU A 95 -0.63 4.55 9.31
N TYR A 96 -0.87 5.36 10.34
CA TYR A 96 -1.47 4.90 11.59
C TYR A 96 -2.64 5.77 12.00
N VAL A 97 -3.66 5.13 12.57
CA VAL A 97 -4.80 5.74 13.26
C VAL A 97 -4.83 5.13 14.66
N ASP A 98 -4.87 5.97 15.69
CA ASP A 98 -4.88 5.52 17.10
C ASP A 98 -3.83 4.44 17.43
N ASP A 99 -2.60 4.64 16.92
CA ASP A 99 -1.45 3.73 17.04
C ASP A 99 -1.54 2.38 16.30
N GLU A 100 -2.64 2.09 15.60
CA GLU A 100 -2.81 0.91 14.74
C GLU A 100 -2.31 1.19 13.31
N GLU A 101 -1.52 0.28 12.74
CA GLU A 101 -1.07 0.38 11.34
C GLU A 101 -2.26 0.08 10.42
N THR A 102 -2.79 1.12 9.78
CA THR A 102 -3.98 0.98 8.90
C THR A 102 -3.59 0.74 7.45
N PHE A 103 -2.42 1.21 7.03
CA PHE A 103 -1.96 1.03 5.66
C PHE A 103 -0.45 1.16 5.52
N LYS A 104 0.12 0.37 4.64
CA LYS A 104 1.55 0.39 4.36
C LYS A 104 1.81 0.15 2.87
N PHE A 105 2.71 0.93 2.31
CA PHE A 105 3.09 0.83 0.91
C PHE A 105 4.56 1.16 0.68
N LEU A 106 5.05 0.73 -0.48
CA LEU A 106 6.28 1.21 -1.08
C LEU A 106 5.89 2.12 -2.26
N PRO A 107 6.68 3.15 -2.58
CA PRO A 107 6.41 3.99 -3.76
C PRO A 107 6.34 3.20 -5.07
N SER A 108 7.01 2.04 -5.13
CA SER A 108 7.00 1.14 -6.27
C SER A 108 6.11 -0.09 -6.10
N GLN A 109 5.45 -0.26 -4.95
CA GLN A 109 4.68 -1.48 -4.66
C GLN A 109 3.54 -1.24 -3.67
N VAL A 110 2.34 -1.66 -4.05
CA VAL A 110 1.14 -1.63 -3.20
C VAL A 110 0.44 -2.98 -3.29
N ASN A 111 0.05 -3.58 -2.16
CA ASN A 111 -0.63 -4.87 -2.10
C ASN A 111 0.06 -5.99 -2.92
N GLY A 112 1.40 -5.97 -2.97
CA GLY A 112 2.21 -6.95 -3.69
C GLY A 112 2.40 -6.69 -5.19
N ASN A 113 1.69 -5.73 -5.79
CA ASN A 113 1.82 -5.39 -7.20
C ASN A 113 2.75 -4.19 -7.40
N TYR A 114 3.43 -4.16 -8.54
CA TYR A 114 4.42 -3.15 -8.90
C TYR A 114 3.83 -2.01 -9.71
N TYR A 115 4.25 -0.79 -9.39
CA TYR A 115 3.75 0.44 -9.99
C TYR A 115 4.89 1.43 -10.19
N TYR A 116 4.76 2.30 -11.19
CA TYR A 116 5.42 3.60 -11.18
C TYR A 116 4.40 4.68 -10.82
N THR A 117 4.89 5.82 -10.31
CA THR A 117 4.02 6.90 -9.83
C THR A 117 4.09 8.13 -10.73
N GLU A 118 2.94 8.75 -10.98
CA GLU A 118 2.86 10.04 -11.66
C GLU A 118 2.03 11.06 -10.84
N PRO A 119 2.63 12.17 -10.35
CA PRO A 119 4.07 12.49 -10.39
C PRO A 119 4.93 11.49 -9.58
N GLU A 120 6.26 11.56 -9.77
CA GLU A 120 7.20 10.69 -9.06
C GLU A 120 7.13 10.93 -7.54
N MET A 121 6.89 9.86 -6.77
CA MET A 121 6.65 9.95 -5.34
C MET A 121 7.95 9.98 -4.51
N ILE A 122 9.03 9.38 -5.00
CA ILE A 122 10.30 9.25 -4.26
C ILE A 122 10.86 10.60 -3.81
N PRO A 123 10.93 11.66 -4.65
CA PRO A 123 11.43 12.96 -4.22
C PRO A 123 10.61 13.58 -3.07
N ILE A 124 9.28 13.41 -3.09
CA ILE A 124 8.39 13.95 -2.06
C ILE A 124 8.65 13.27 -0.70
N ILE A 125 8.86 11.95 -0.71
CA ILE A 125 9.18 11.18 0.50
C ILE A 125 10.60 11.50 0.98
N ASP A 126 11.57 11.63 0.06
CA ASP A 126 12.95 11.97 0.39
C ASP A 126 13.04 13.34 1.08
N ASP A 127 12.37 14.35 0.53
CA ASP A 127 12.28 15.70 1.13
C ASP A 127 11.70 15.65 2.55
N LEU A 128 10.59 14.94 2.74
CA LEU A 128 10.00 14.77 4.07
C LEU A 128 10.96 14.04 5.00
N TYR A 129 11.50 12.89 4.59
CA TYR A 129 12.40 12.08 5.41
C TYR A 129 13.62 12.87 5.86
N ASN A 130 14.23 13.66 4.97
CA ASN A 130 15.39 14.48 5.31
C ASN A 130 15.05 15.67 6.21
N SER A 131 13.82 16.18 6.17
CA SER A 131 13.36 17.22 7.09
C SER A 131 13.14 16.73 8.53
N LEU A 132 12.88 15.43 8.72
CA LEU A 132 12.61 14.84 10.02
C LEU A 132 13.91 14.59 10.79
N VAL A 133 13.89 14.85 12.10
CA VAL A 133 14.98 14.46 13.00
C VAL A 133 14.86 12.96 13.30
N MET A 134 15.99 12.24 13.30
CA MET A 134 16.03 10.84 13.73
C MET A 134 15.55 10.75 15.17
N GLN A 135 14.55 9.92 15.45
CA GLN A 135 14.18 9.58 16.83
C GLN A 135 14.99 8.34 17.21
N GLU A 136 15.85 8.46 18.24
CA GLU A 136 16.47 7.29 18.87
C GLU A 136 15.37 6.56 19.66
N GLU A 137 15.13 5.28 19.34
CA GLU A 137 14.25 4.38 20.10
C GLU A 137 14.86 4.03 21.47
#